data_AF-A0A068NR97-F1
#
_entry.id   AF-A0A068NR97-F1
#
_cell.length_a   1.000
_cell.length_b   1.000
_cell.length_c   1.000
_cell.angle_alpha   90.00
_cell.angle_beta   90.00
_cell.angle_gamma   90.00
#
_symmetry.space_group_name_H-M   'P 1'
#
loop_
_entity.id
_entity.type
_entity.pdbx_description
1 polymer ?
#
loop_
_entity_poly.entity_id
_entity_poly.type
_entity_poly.pdbx_seq_one_letter_code
_entity_poly.pdbx_strand_id
1 'polypeptide(L)' 'MLHELCHLLVPDHSRAFFRLLDGHMPDWRERKTRLERLLA' A
#
# COMPACT_ATOMS: atom_id res chain seq x y z
N MET A 1 -8.52 -0.60 0.43
CA MET A 1 -8.97 -0.99 -0.93
C MET A 1 -7.81 -1.28 -1.87
N LEU A 2 -7.04 -0.30 -2.37
CA LEU A 2 -5.95 -0.62 -3.32
C LEU A 2 -4.92 -1.62 -2.78
N HIS A 3 -4.54 -1.50 -1.49
CA HIS A 3 -3.70 -2.47 -0.79
C HIS A 3 -4.19 -3.91 -0.98
N GLU A 4 -5.48 -4.16 -0.71
CA GLU A 4 -6.09 -5.48 -0.86
C GLU A 4 -6.19 -5.92 -2.33
N LEU A 5 -6.40 -4.99 -3.26
CA LEU A 5 -6.40 -5.31 -4.69
C LEU A 5 -5.02 -5.72 -5.19
N CYS A 6 -3.95 -5.13 -4.66
CA CYS A 6 -2.58 -5.57 -4.97
C CYS A 6 -2.34 -7.02 -4.55
N HIS A 7 -3.00 -7.52 -3.49
CA HIS A 7 -2.89 -8.90 -3.05
C HIS A 7 -3.47 -9.93 -4.04
N LEU A 8 -4.30 -9.51 -4.99
CA LEU A 8 -4.76 -10.38 -6.07
C LEU A 8 -3.64 -10.74 -7.08
N LEU A 9 -2.60 -9.90 -7.17
CA LEU A 9 -1.47 -10.07 -8.09
C LEU A 9 -0.17 -10.46 -7.37
N VAL A 10 0.05 -9.90 -6.18
CA VAL A 10 1.24 -10.15 -5.35
C VAL A 10 0.77 -10.49 -3.93
N PRO A 11 0.78 -11.77 -3.54
CA PRO A 11 0.20 -12.22 -2.28
C PRO A 11 0.86 -11.65 -1.02
N ASP A 12 2.12 -11.23 -1.13
CA ASP A 12 2.93 -10.73 -0.01
C ASP A 12 3.28 -9.23 -0.15
N HIS A 13 3.88 -8.64 0.88
CA HIS A 13 4.40 -7.27 0.85
C HIS A 13 5.85 -7.20 0.34
N SER A 14 6.17 -7.93 -0.73
CA SER A 14 7.50 -7.88 -1.37
C SER A 14 7.74 -6.58 -2.14
N ARG A 15 8.95 -6.44 -2.72
CA ARG A 15 9.26 -5.31 -3.63
C ARG A 15 8.31 -5.23 -4.83
N ALA A 16 7.76 -6.34 -5.30
CA ALA A 16 6.79 -6.33 -6.39
C ALA A 16 5.47 -5.66 -5.98
N PHE A 17 5.00 -5.94 -4.76
CA PHE A 17 3.82 -5.31 -4.17
C PHE A 17 3.99 -3.79 -4.08
N PHE A 18 5.11 -3.33 -3.49
CA PHE A 18 5.33 -1.89 -3.35
C PHE A 18 5.49 -1.17 -4.68
N ARG A 19 6.07 -1.81 -5.71
CA ARG A 19 6.10 -1.23 -7.06
C ARG A 19 4.70 -1.05 -7.67
N LEU A 20 3.80 -2.03 -7.49
CA LEU A 20 2.41 -1.90 -7.94
C LEU A 20 1.69 -0.79 -7.17
N LEU A 21 1.89 -0.75 -5.85
CA LEU A 21 1.27 0.25 -5.00
C LEU A 21 1.79 1.67 -5.32
N ASP A 22 3.10 1.84 -5.51
CA ASP A 22 3.73 3.11 -5.91
C ASP A 22 3.20 3.59 -7.28
N GLY A 23 3.01 2.68 -8.24
CA GLY A 23 2.53 3.03 -9.58
C GLY A 23 1.08 3.50 -9.63
N HIS A 24 0.22 3.01 -8.73
CA HIS A 24 -1.20 3.34 -8.71
C HIS A 24 -1.61 4.29 -7.57
N MET A 25 -0.78 4.42 -6.52
CA MET A 25 -0.99 5.32 -5.38
C MET A 25 0.37 5.81 -4.85
N PRO A 26 1.03 6.76 -5.54
CA PRO A 26 2.37 7.22 -5.17
C PRO A 26 2.43 7.88 -3.78
N ASP A 27 1.30 8.33 -3.24
CA ASP A 27 1.17 8.95 -1.92
C ASP A 27 0.79 7.95 -0.79
N TRP A 28 0.82 6.63 -1.05
CA TRP A 28 0.38 5.62 -0.08
C TRP A 28 1.13 5.68 1.25
N ARG A 29 2.39 6.12 1.24
CA ARG A 29 3.23 6.24 2.45
C ARG A 29 2.67 7.29 3.40
N GLU A 30 2.30 8.46 2.89
CA GLU A 30 1.71 9.53 3.70
C GLU A 30 0.33 9.12 4.23
N ARG A 31 -0.47 8.44 3.40
CA ARG A 31 -1.76 7.87 3.83
C ARG A 31 -1.60 6.85 4.95
N LYS A 32 -0.61 5.94 4.84
CA LYS A 32 -0.29 4.95 5.88
C LYS A 32 0.12 5.64 7.17
N THR A 33 1.04 6.60 7.11
CA THR A 33 1.46 7.37 8.30
C THR A 33 0.29 8.12 8.94
N ARG A 34 -0.59 8.73 8.14
CA ARG A 34 -1.79 9.39 8.67
C ARG A 34 -2.72 8.38 9.37
N LEU A 35 -2.92 7.20 8.79
CA LEU A 35 -3.75 6.15 9.39
C LEU A 35 -3.13 5.64 10.71
N GLU A 36 -1.83 5.40 10.74
CA GLU A 36 -1.11 4.98 11.96
C GLU A 36 -1.24 6.02 13.07
N ARG A 37 -1.20 7.32 12.75
CA ARG A 37 -1.41 8.40 13.72
C ARG A 37 -2.85 8.49 14.25
N LEU A 38 -3.84 8.10 13.45
CA LEU A 38 -5.25 8.09 13.88
C LEU A 38 -5.59 6.86 14.73
N LEU A 39 -4.81 5.78 14.62
CA LEU A 39 -4.97 4.54 15.36
C LEU A 39 -4.09 4.46 16.61
N ALA A 40 -3.28 5.49 16.87
CA ALA A 40 -2.48 5.67 18.08
C ALA A 40 -3.32 6.26 19.21
#